data_AF-A0AAV0ISL7-F1
#
_entry.id   AF-A0AAV0ISL7-F1
#
_cell.length_a   1.000
_cell.length_b   1.000
_cell.length_c   1.000
_cell.angle_alpha   90.00
_cell.angle_beta   90.00
_cell.angle_gamma   90.00
#
_symmetry.space_group_name_H-M   'P 1'
#
loop_
_entity.id
_entity.type
_entity.pdbx_description
1 polymer ?
#
loop_
_entity_poly.entity_id
_entity_poly.type
_entity_poly.pdbx_seq_one_letter_code
_entity_poly.pdbx_strand_id
1 'polypeptide(L)'
;MASKDGRGPSIWDDFIRRPGALSSSISYYADFCFKTFGDRVKNWMTFNEPRVTAALGYDNGIFAPGRCSKTYGNCTVGNSGTEPYIVAHNLILAHATAVQRYREKYQVSDLHTFVFTS
;
A
#
# COMPACT_ATOMS: atom_id res chain seq x y z
N MET A 1 -13.56 6.90 -18.76
CA MET A 1 -14.92 7.20 -18.28
C MET A 1 -15.01 6.69 -16.85
N ALA A 2 -15.38 7.55 -15.90
CA ALA A 2 -15.54 7.14 -14.50
C ALA A 2 -16.76 6.21 -14.36
N SER A 3 -16.66 5.21 -13.49
CA SER A 3 -17.76 4.29 -13.17
C SER A 3 -18.92 5.05 -12.49
N LYS A 4 -20.15 4.50 -12.54
CA LYS A 4 -21.40 5.13 -12.05
C LYS A 4 -21.39 5.48 -10.55
N ASP A 5 -20.45 4.94 -9.80
CA ASP A 5 -20.15 5.21 -8.39
C ASP A 5 -19.11 6.34 -8.19
N GLY A 6 -18.69 7.02 -9.27
CA GLY A 6 -17.68 8.08 -9.23
C GLY A 6 -16.27 7.58 -8.97
N ARG A 7 -16.06 6.26 -8.85
CA ARG A 7 -14.75 5.68 -8.55
C ARG A 7 -14.02 5.36 -9.86
N GLY A 8 -12.87 6.02 -10.04
CA GLY A 8 -11.91 5.63 -11.07
C GLY A 8 -11.05 4.46 -10.62
N PRO A 9 -10.32 3.80 -11.53
CA PRO A 9 -9.32 2.80 -11.16
C PRO A 9 -8.32 3.43 -10.20
N SER A 10 -8.15 2.83 -9.04
CA SER A 10 -7.21 3.27 -8.02
C SER A 10 -6.03 2.30 -7.95
N ILE A 11 -4.91 2.76 -7.41
CA ILE A 11 -3.76 1.90 -7.08
C ILE A 11 -4.24 0.68 -6.27
N TRP A 12 -5.24 0.87 -5.39
CA TRP A 12 -5.92 -0.13 -4.55
C TRP A 12 -6.59 -1.27 -5.31
N ASP A 13 -6.97 -1.04 -6.56
CA ASP A 13 -7.53 -2.10 -7.40
C ASP A 13 -6.44 -2.97 -8.04
N ASP A 14 -5.25 -2.40 -8.29
CA ASP A 14 -4.07 -3.15 -8.76
C ASP A 14 -3.45 -3.97 -7.62
N PHE A 15 -3.56 -3.51 -6.36
CA PHE A 15 -3.18 -4.26 -5.16
C PHE A 15 -3.87 -5.63 -5.04
N ILE A 16 -5.09 -5.82 -5.59
CA ILE A 16 -5.85 -7.07 -5.49
C ILE A 16 -5.69 -7.95 -6.74
N ARG A 17 -5.55 -7.35 -7.93
CA ARG A 17 -5.72 -8.07 -9.21
C ARG A 17 -4.46 -8.78 -9.73
N ARG A 18 -3.26 -8.36 -9.35
CA ARG A 18 -2.01 -8.91 -9.94
C ARG A 18 -0.94 -9.18 -8.88
N PRO A 19 -0.67 -10.45 -8.54
CA PRO A 19 0.49 -10.82 -7.75
C PRO A 19 1.78 -10.28 -8.41
N GLY A 20 2.67 -9.64 -7.63
CA GLY A 20 3.97 -9.16 -8.10
C GLY A 20 4.00 -7.80 -8.82
N ALA A 21 2.90 -7.38 -9.49
CA ALA A 21 2.82 -6.04 -10.12
C ALA A 21 2.92 -4.89 -9.11
N LEU A 22 2.58 -5.19 -7.85
CA LEU A 22 2.64 -4.23 -6.77
C LEU A 22 4.06 -3.93 -6.31
N SER A 23 4.90 -4.96 -6.19
CA SER A 23 6.28 -4.81 -5.72
C SER A 23 7.07 -3.90 -6.68
N SER A 24 6.88 -4.05 -8.00
CA SER A 24 7.52 -3.19 -9.00
C SER A 24 6.99 -1.75 -8.96
N SER A 25 5.69 -1.55 -8.82
CA SER A 25 5.07 -0.21 -8.81
C SER A 25 5.48 0.60 -7.58
N ILE A 26 5.45 -0.01 -6.38
CA ILE A 26 5.88 0.67 -5.15
C ILE A 26 7.39 0.87 -5.12
N SER A 27 8.18 -0.09 -5.61
CA SER A 27 9.63 0.09 -5.74
C SER A 27 9.97 1.30 -6.62
N TYR A 28 9.27 1.48 -7.74
CA TYR A 28 9.48 2.63 -8.63
C TYR A 28 9.10 3.96 -7.96
N TYR A 29 7.95 4.02 -7.29
CA TYR A 29 7.53 5.23 -6.58
C TYR A 29 8.48 5.59 -5.42
N ALA A 30 8.89 4.60 -4.63
CA ALA A 30 9.84 4.78 -3.55
C ALA A 30 11.21 5.25 -4.09
N ASP A 31 11.72 4.64 -5.16
CA ASP A 31 12.97 5.04 -5.83
C ASP A 31 12.93 6.49 -6.31
N PHE A 32 11.82 6.90 -6.92
CA PHE A 32 11.61 8.30 -7.33
C PHE A 32 11.65 9.24 -6.12
N CYS A 33 10.96 8.89 -5.02
CA CYS A 33 10.95 9.71 -3.80
C CYS A 33 12.35 9.83 -3.18
N PHE A 34 13.07 8.72 -3.04
CA PHE A 34 14.42 8.71 -2.47
C PHE A 34 15.39 9.50 -3.33
N LYS A 35 15.31 9.37 -4.66
CA LYS A 35 16.13 10.14 -5.60
C LYS A 35 15.86 11.64 -5.53
N THR A 36 14.59 12.03 -5.37
CA THR A 36 14.16 13.43 -5.46
C THR A 36 14.33 14.19 -4.14
N PHE A 37 14.16 13.51 -3.00
CA PHE A 37 14.12 14.16 -1.69
C PHE A 37 15.12 13.60 -0.67
N GLY A 38 15.87 12.54 -0.99
CA GLY A 38 16.81 11.89 -0.05
C GLY A 38 18.01 12.74 0.35
N ASP A 39 18.28 13.82 -0.39
CA ASP A 39 19.24 14.85 -0.03
C ASP A 39 18.86 15.56 1.29
N ARG A 40 17.56 15.80 1.51
CA ARG A 40 17.01 16.50 2.68
C ARG A 40 16.31 15.58 3.68
N VAL A 41 15.57 14.59 3.19
CA VAL A 41 14.77 13.68 4.03
C VAL A 41 15.62 12.50 4.48
N LYS A 42 15.80 12.37 5.79
CA LYS A 42 16.62 11.33 6.43
C LYS A 42 15.81 10.24 7.12
N ASN A 43 14.53 10.51 7.37
CA ASN A 43 13.61 9.60 8.02
C ASN A 43 12.48 9.27 7.07
N TRP A 44 12.31 7.99 6.78
CA TRP A 44 11.34 7.50 5.81
C TRP A 44 10.34 6.55 6.47
N MET A 45 9.08 6.70 6.08
CA MET A 45 7.99 5.78 6.38
C MET A 45 7.43 5.27 5.04
N THR A 46 7.14 3.97 4.96
CA THR A 46 6.57 3.39 3.72
C THR A 46 5.06 3.57 3.67
N PHE A 47 4.37 3.03 4.69
CA PHE A 47 2.94 3.08 4.82
C PHE A 47 2.56 3.60 6.20
N ASN A 48 1.48 4.37 6.23
CA ASN A 48 0.77 4.65 7.47
C ASN A 48 -0.25 3.54 7.72
N GLU A 49 -0.18 2.90 8.89
CA GLU A 49 -1.19 1.97 9.41
C GLU A 49 -1.70 0.93 8.38
N PRO A 50 -0.85 -0.01 7.92
CA PRO A 50 -1.25 -1.00 6.92
C PRO A 50 -2.41 -1.90 7.39
N ARG A 51 -2.52 -2.15 8.70
CA ARG A 51 -3.65 -2.87 9.31
C ARG A 51 -4.97 -2.13 9.10
N VAL A 52 -4.98 -0.82 9.30
CA VAL A 52 -6.18 0.02 9.13
C VAL A 52 -6.59 0.04 7.66
N THR A 53 -5.63 0.14 6.75
CA THR A 53 -5.88 0.06 5.30
C THR A 53 -6.53 -1.27 4.92
N ALA A 54 -5.99 -2.39 5.41
CA ALA A 54 -6.53 -3.71 5.10
C ALA A 54 -7.93 -3.93 5.72
N ALA A 55 -8.11 -3.63 7.01
CA ALA A 55 -9.38 -3.86 7.70
C ALA A 55 -10.46 -2.87 7.25
N LEU A 56 -10.20 -1.56 7.32
CA LEU A 56 -11.23 -0.58 7.02
C LEU A 56 -11.49 -0.40 5.52
N GLY A 57 -10.53 -0.76 4.67
CA GLY A 57 -10.70 -0.71 3.21
C GLY A 57 -11.37 -1.95 2.61
N TYR A 58 -11.18 -3.13 3.22
CA TYR A 58 -11.52 -4.43 2.62
C TYR A 58 -12.33 -5.39 3.50
N ASP A 59 -12.48 -5.12 4.81
CA ASP A 59 -13.32 -5.91 5.72
C ASP A 59 -14.70 -5.27 5.90
N ASN A 60 -14.77 -4.05 6.42
CA ASN A 60 -16.03 -3.32 6.63
C ASN A 60 -16.29 -2.21 5.60
N GLY A 61 -15.31 -1.93 4.73
CA GLY A 61 -15.43 -0.97 3.63
C GLY A 61 -15.70 0.48 4.02
N ILE A 62 -15.34 0.89 5.25
CA ILE A 62 -15.49 2.26 5.75
C ILE A 62 -14.57 3.24 5.00
N PHE A 63 -13.35 2.81 4.65
CA PHE A 63 -12.38 3.60 3.90
C PHE A 63 -12.28 3.13 2.46
N ALA A 64 -11.73 4.00 1.59
CA ALA A 64 -11.44 3.61 0.22
C ALA A 64 -10.50 2.37 0.19
N PRO A 65 -10.71 1.42 -0.75
CA PRO A 65 -11.66 1.45 -1.86
C PRO A 65 -13.11 1.07 -1.49
N GLY A 66 -13.41 0.79 -0.22
CA GLY A 66 -14.76 0.51 0.26
C GLY A 66 -15.27 -0.84 -0.23
N ARG A 67 -14.43 -1.87 -0.12
CA ARG A 67 -14.75 -3.25 -0.48
C ARG A 67 -15.09 -4.03 0.78
N CYS A 68 -16.14 -4.83 0.71
CA CYS A 68 -16.55 -5.70 1.80
C CYS A 68 -17.57 -6.73 1.32
N SER A 69 -17.77 -7.80 2.08
CA SER A 69 -18.92 -8.68 1.90
C SER A 69 -20.21 -7.95 2.31
N LYS A 70 -21.31 -8.22 1.60
CA LYS A 70 -22.62 -7.56 1.83
C LYS A 70 -23.15 -7.65 3.26
N THR A 71 -22.72 -8.64 4.03
CA THR A 71 -23.11 -8.84 5.43
C THR A 71 -22.45 -7.84 6.39
N TYR A 72 -21.33 -7.23 6.01
CA TYR A 72 -20.52 -6.37 6.88
C TYR A 72 -20.57 -4.88 6.52
N GLY A 73 -21.16 -4.53 5.37
CA GLY A 73 -21.34 -3.14 4.96
C GLY A 73 -22.10 -3.00 3.65
N ASN A 74 -22.41 -1.76 3.26
CA ASN A 74 -23.13 -1.45 2.01
C ASN A 74 -22.18 -1.42 0.79
N CYS A 75 -21.24 -2.37 0.70
CA CYS A 75 -20.31 -2.45 -0.42
C CYS A 75 -20.95 -3.17 -1.60
N THR A 76 -20.67 -2.69 -2.81
CA THR A 76 -21.14 -3.30 -4.06
C THR A 76 -20.31 -4.52 -4.46
N VAL A 77 -19.05 -4.56 -4.03
CA VAL A 77 -18.04 -5.58 -4.37
C VAL A 77 -17.10 -5.83 -3.19
N GLY A 78 -16.52 -7.02 -3.11
CA GLY A 78 -15.52 -7.37 -2.08
C GLY A 78 -15.74 -8.73 -1.43
N ASN A 79 -14.75 -9.18 -0.66
CA ASN A 79 -14.85 -10.35 0.20
C ASN A 79 -14.05 -10.13 1.49
N SER A 80 -14.75 -9.84 2.58
CA SER A 80 -14.17 -9.58 3.90
C SER A 80 -13.41 -10.76 4.50
N GLY A 81 -13.72 -11.99 4.07
CA GLY A 81 -13.04 -13.19 4.57
C GLY A 81 -11.68 -13.46 3.90
N THR A 82 -11.36 -12.78 2.80
CA THR A 82 -10.14 -13.07 2.03
C THR A 82 -9.35 -11.81 1.65
N GLU A 83 -10.02 -10.75 1.21
CA GLU A 83 -9.36 -9.55 0.69
C GLU A 83 -8.48 -8.82 1.73
N PRO A 84 -8.88 -8.67 3.01
CA PRO A 84 -8.01 -8.05 4.02
C PRO A 84 -6.66 -8.76 4.16
N TYR A 85 -6.64 -10.10 4.10
CA TYR A 85 -5.42 -10.88 4.22
C TYR A 85 -4.52 -10.76 2.99
N ILE A 86 -5.12 -10.77 1.80
CA ILE A 86 -4.40 -10.56 0.53
C ILE A 86 -3.74 -9.18 0.53
N VAL A 87 -4.49 -8.15 0.90
CA VAL A 87 -4.00 -6.77 0.96
C VAL A 87 -2.90 -6.62 2.01
N ALA A 88 -3.09 -7.18 3.22
CA ALA A 88 -2.07 -7.14 4.26
C ALA A 88 -0.76 -7.81 3.82
N HIS A 89 -0.83 -9.00 3.21
CA HIS A 89 0.35 -9.70 2.68
C HIS A 89 1.09 -8.85 1.64
N ASN A 90 0.34 -8.25 0.72
CA ASN A 90 0.87 -7.40 -0.33
C ASN A 90 1.49 -6.10 0.19
N LEU A 91 0.91 -5.48 1.22
CA LEU A 91 1.49 -4.31 1.89
C LEU A 91 2.83 -4.66 2.56
N ILE A 92 2.94 -5.84 3.18
CA ILE A 92 4.20 -6.32 3.78
C ILE A 92 5.28 -6.52 2.71
N LEU A 93 4.95 -7.19 1.60
CA LEU A 93 5.90 -7.39 0.49
C LEU A 93 6.35 -6.07 -0.14
N ALA A 94 5.41 -5.14 -0.32
CA ALA A 94 5.72 -3.81 -0.86
C ALA A 94 6.62 -3.01 0.09
N HIS A 95 6.38 -3.10 1.41
CA HIS A 95 7.24 -2.50 2.41
C HIS A 95 8.66 -3.05 2.33
N ALA A 96 8.79 -4.38 2.35
CA ALA A 96 10.08 -5.05 2.29
C ALA A 96 10.86 -4.66 1.03
N THR A 97 10.18 -4.57 -0.12
CA THR A 97 10.79 -4.17 -1.39
C THR A 97 11.29 -2.72 -1.34
N ALA A 98 10.50 -1.79 -0.81
CA ALA A 98 10.90 -0.38 -0.69
C ALA A 98 12.08 -0.20 0.28
N VAL A 99 12.08 -0.92 1.41
CA VAL A 99 13.20 -0.92 2.37
C VAL A 99 14.46 -1.51 1.73
N GLN A 100 14.35 -2.65 1.05
CA GLN A 100 15.47 -3.25 0.35
C GLN A 100 16.07 -2.26 -0.65
N ARG A 101 15.22 -1.61 -1.46
CA ARG A 101 15.64 -0.63 -2.45
C ARG A 101 16.36 0.57 -1.84
N TYR A 102 15.90 1.03 -0.68
CA TYR A 102 16.53 2.10 0.09
C TYR A 102 17.92 1.70 0.60
N ARG A 103 18.00 0.53 1.24
CA ARG A 103 19.25 0.00 1.82
C ARG A 103 20.33 -0.24 0.77
N GLU A 104 19.94 -0.77 -0.39
CA GLU A 104 20.89 -1.12 -1.45
C GLU A 104 21.44 0.10 -2.22
N LYS A 105 20.65 1.19 -2.34
CA LYS A 105 21.02 2.31 -3.22
C LYS A 105 21.16 3.68 -2.56
N TYR A 106 20.56 3.89 -1.38
CA TYR A 106 20.42 5.22 -0.80
C TYR A 106 20.94 5.33 0.64
N GLN A 107 21.09 4.22 1.35
CA GLN A 107 21.68 4.23 2.68
C GLN A 107 23.22 4.27 2.56
N VAL A 108 23.79 5.48 2.66
CA VAL A 108 25.24 5.71 2.44
C VAL A 108 26.03 5.78 3.74
N SER A 109 25.39 5.86 4.92
CA SER A 109 25.99 5.71 6.26
C SER A 109 24.92 5.97 7.34
N ASP A 110 25.21 5.62 8.61
CA ASP A 110 24.31 5.43 9.78
C ASP A 110 23.30 6.56 10.16
N LEU A 111 23.16 7.63 9.39
CA LEU A 111 22.28 8.77 9.67
C LEU A 111 20.88 8.67 9.02
N HIS A 112 20.58 7.57 8.33
CA HIS A 112 19.31 7.34 7.65
C HIS A 112 18.51 6.26 8.36
N THR A 113 17.38 6.63 8.98
CA THR A 113 16.52 5.70 9.73
C THR A 113 15.20 5.48 9.01
N PHE A 114 14.89 4.22 8.71
CA PHE A 114 13.57 3.81 8.25
C PHE A 114 12.71 3.45 9.46
N VAL A 115 11.60 4.14 9.68
CA VAL A 115 10.72 3.90 10.83
C VAL A 115 9.49 3.14 10.38
N PHE A 116 9.19 2.04 11.07
CA PHE A 116 7.95 1.28 10.93
C PHE A 116 7.05 1.66 12.10
N THR A 117 5.99 2.43 11.88
CA THR A 117 5.00 2.72 12.92
C THR A 117 3.81 1.78 12.74
N SER A 118 3.52 1.02 13.80
CA SER A 118 2.36 0.11 13.94
C SER A 118 1.05 0.85 14.07
#